data_AF-A0A3D1U0J8-F1
#
_entry.id   AF-A0A3D1U0J8-F1
#
_cell.length_a   1.000
_cell.length_b   1.000
_cell.length_c   1.000
_cell.angle_alpha   90.00
_cell.angle_beta   90.00
_cell.angle_gamma   90.00
#
_symmetry.space_group_name_H-M   'P 1'
#
loop_
_entity.id
_entity.type
_entity.pdbx_description
1 polymer ?
#
loop_
_entity_poly.entity_id
_entity_poly.type
_entity_poly.pdbx_seq_one_letter_code
_entity_poly.pdbx_strand_id
1 'polypeptide(L)'
;MSLGRSTTVYQQIVSAVIRSGELLLLVQRQGADDSAPSWVLPGGLVEGNESLLDAFRREVREKTGLIVDVPERLVYVAHVDNRDEDAHSASELPARQDLATFFVFEVTKFRGELSPADPDHFILDAAFLTRSKAIERLRELPSRVLREPIVEALNGDAPLGSVWLYQRRSGSDEFIGRIPAISHRVNNVQKQDPRQLRERGLLLLGCLVAALLVLGIVLVGIIAAAHPHLF
;
A
#
# COMPACT_ATOMS: atom_id res chain seq x y z
N MET A 1 37.14 33.42 9.64
CA MET A 1 36.56 32.44 8.71
C MET A 1 35.65 31.52 9.49
N SER A 2 34.34 31.75 9.43
CA SER A 2 33.35 30.85 10.03
C SER A 2 33.10 29.71 9.05
N LEU A 3 33.46 28.49 9.42
CA LEU A 3 33.01 27.28 8.72
C LEU A 3 31.50 27.17 8.94
N GLY A 4 30.72 27.74 8.02
CA GLY A 4 29.28 27.52 7.96
C GLY A 4 29.05 26.03 7.74
N ARG A 5 28.53 25.33 8.75
CA ARG A 5 28.00 23.98 8.53
C ARG A 5 26.82 24.14 7.56
N SER A 6 26.95 23.64 6.33
CA SER A 6 25.77 23.38 5.50
C SER A 6 24.86 22.43 6.29
N THR A 7 23.73 22.94 6.75
CA THR A 7 22.73 22.14 7.47
C THR A 7 22.01 21.31 6.42
N THR A 8 22.23 20.00 6.39
CA THR A 8 21.41 19.07 5.62
C THR A 8 19.98 19.13 6.12
N VAL A 9 19.02 19.41 5.22
CA VAL A 9 17.59 19.32 5.54
C VAL A 9 17.09 17.93 5.19
N TYR A 10 16.26 17.38 6.07
CA TYR A 10 15.57 16.11 5.86
C TYR A 10 14.10 16.40 5.61
N GLN A 11 13.66 16.15 4.39
CA GLN A 11 12.27 16.32 3.98
C GLN A 11 11.55 14.98 4.04
N GLN A 12 10.34 14.99 4.59
CA GLN A 12 9.43 13.86 4.54
C GLN A 12 8.26 14.27 3.66
N ILE A 13 7.89 13.39 2.73
CA ILE A 13 6.78 13.58 1.82
C ILE A 13 5.84 12.41 2.00
N VAL A 14 4.54 12.70 2.05
CA VAL A 14 3.49 11.68 2.14
C VAL A 14 2.62 11.73 0.89
N SER A 15 2.20 10.59 0.38
CA SER A 15 1.27 10.51 -0.76
C SER A 15 0.30 9.36 -0.63
N ALA A 16 -0.86 9.50 -1.27
CA ALA A 16 -1.96 8.56 -1.17
C ALA A 16 -2.29 7.90 -2.51
N VAL A 17 -2.32 6.57 -2.51
CA VAL A 17 -2.99 5.76 -3.51
C VAL A 17 -4.43 5.57 -3.04
N ILE A 18 -5.34 6.42 -3.52
CA ILE A 18 -6.77 6.35 -3.13
C ILE A 18 -7.51 5.47 -4.13
N ARG A 19 -8.07 4.36 -3.65
CA ARG A 19 -8.80 3.39 -4.47
C ARG A 19 -10.30 3.44 -4.22
N SER A 20 -11.06 3.47 -5.31
CA SER A 20 -12.51 3.24 -5.30
C SER A 20 -12.84 2.09 -6.25
N GLY A 21 -12.93 0.88 -5.71
CA GLY A 21 -12.96 -0.34 -6.52
C GLY A 21 -11.71 -0.46 -7.41
N GLU A 22 -11.93 -0.53 -8.72
CA GLU A 22 -10.86 -0.62 -9.75
C GLU A 22 -10.29 0.74 -10.17
N LEU A 23 -10.80 1.83 -9.61
CA LEU A 23 -10.38 3.18 -9.92
C LEU A 23 -9.34 3.71 -8.94
N LEU A 24 -8.43 4.54 -9.44
CA LEU A 24 -7.38 5.24 -8.71
C LEU A 24 -7.56 6.74 -8.86
N LEU A 25 -7.57 7.46 -7.75
CA LEU A 25 -7.57 8.92 -7.79
C LEU A 25 -6.16 9.42 -8.12
N LEU A 26 -6.06 10.24 -9.16
CA LEU A 26 -4.91 11.12 -9.39
C LEU A 26 -5.35 12.58 -9.35
N VAL A 27 -4.40 13.46 -9.09
CA VAL A 27 -4.56 14.91 -9.23
C VAL A 27 -3.62 15.42 -10.31
N GLN A 28 -4.11 16.33 -11.15
CA GLN A 28 -3.29 17.05 -12.09
C GLN A 28 -2.79 18.32 -11.41
N ARG A 29 -1.46 18.47 -11.33
CA ARG A 29 -0.83 19.66 -10.76
C ARG A 29 0.10 20.33 -11.75
N GLN A 30 0.28 21.63 -11.60
CA GLN A 30 1.34 22.38 -12.25
C GLN A 30 1.91 23.40 -11.25
N GLY A 31 3.10 23.11 -10.72
CA GLY A 31 3.86 24.04 -9.89
C GLY A 31 4.38 25.24 -10.69
N ALA A 32 4.82 26.28 -9.99
CA ALA A 32 5.31 27.53 -10.61
C ALA A 32 6.47 27.31 -11.60
N ASP A 33 7.32 26.33 -11.34
CA ASP A 33 8.50 26.01 -12.14
C ASP A 33 8.29 24.79 -13.07
N ASP A 34 7.08 24.23 -13.10
CA ASP A 34 6.76 23.11 -13.97
C ASP A 34 6.51 23.60 -15.40
N SER A 35 7.22 23.01 -16.37
CA SER A 35 7.06 23.34 -17.79
C SER A 35 5.71 22.91 -18.37
N ALA A 36 5.06 21.91 -17.75
CA ALA A 36 3.74 21.43 -18.13
C ALA A 36 3.03 20.73 -16.94
N PRO A 37 1.69 20.68 -16.92
CA PRO A 37 0.95 19.91 -15.93
C PRO A 37 1.30 18.43 -15.91
N SER A 38 1.34 17.83 -14.73
CA SER A 38 1.57 16.40 -14.53
C SER A 38 0.52 15.78 -13.62
N TRP A 39 0.12 14.55 -13.94
CA TRP A 39 -0.76 13.76 -13.09
C TRP A 39 0.05 13.00 -12.04
N VAL A 40 -0.23 13.24 -10.76
CA VAL A 40 0.48 12.67 -9.61
C VAL A 40 -0.49 12.03 -8.62
N LEU A 41 0.05 11.25 -7.68
CA LEU A 41 -0.68 10.92 -6.46
C LEU A 41 -0.91 12.19 -5.63
N PRO A 42 -2.09 12.35 -5.00
CA PRO A 42 -2.28 13.42 -4.02
C PRO A 42 -1.33 13.22 -2.82
N GLY A 43 -0.67 14.30 -2.39
CA GLY A 43 0.35 14.26 -1.36
C GLY A 43 1.23 15.50 -1.34
N GLY A 44 2.03 15.66 -0.29
CA GLY A 44 2.91 16.81 -0.10
C GLY A 44 3.84 16.65 1.10
N LEU A 45 4.49 17.75 1.48
CA LEU A 45 5.49 17.75 2.54
C LEU A 45 4.84 17.59 3.92
N VAL A 46 5.56 16.96 4.84
CA VAL A 46 5.30 17.04 6.27
C VAL A 46 5.85 18.38 6.76
N GLU A 47 5.02 19.18 7.41
CA GLU A 47 5.33 20.55 7.81
C GLU A 47 5.45 20.74 9.32
N GLY A 48 6.38 21.61 9.73
CA GLY A 48 6.54 22.01 11.13
C GLY A 48 6.76 20.82 12.06
N ASN A 49 5.86 20.68 13.05
CA ASN A 49 5.90 19.61 14.05
C ASN A 49 4.74 18.61 13.89
N GLU A 50 4.09 18.56 12.72
CA GLU A 50 2.99 17.62 12.50
C GLU A 50 3.48 16.17 12.35
N SER A 51 2.61 15.21 12.63
CA SER A 51 2.94 13.80 12.41
C SER A 51 2.78 13.41 10.94
N LEU A 52 3.45 12.33 10.50
CA LEU A 52 3.26 11.76 9.15
C LEU A 52 1.78 11.51 8.81
N LEU A 53 0.99 11.05 9.80
CA LEU A 53 -0.43 10.75 9.61
C LEU A 53 -1.26 12.04 9.50
N ASP A 54 -0.91 13.08 10.26
CA ASP A 54 -1.61 14.36 10.19
C ASP A 54 -1.33 15.07 8.86
N ALA A 55 -0.07 15.10 8.42
CA ALA A 55 0.32 15.56 7.10
C ALA A 55 -0.45 14.79 6.00
N PHE A 56 -0.51 13.46 6.10
CA PHE A 56 -1.21 12.63 5.12
C PHE A 56 -2.70 13.00 5.01
N ARG A 57 -3.38 13.21 6.15
CA ARG A 57 -4.79 13.62 6.18
C ARG A 57 -4.99 15.02 5.63
N ARG A 58 -4.12 15.97 6.00
CA ARG A 58 -4.15 17.36 5.52
C ARG A 58 -3.99 17.41 4.01
N GLU A 59 -2.93 16.81 3.49
CA GLU A 59 -2.58 16.79 2.07
C GLU A 59 -3.68 16.14 1.21
N VAL A 60 -4.23 15.00 1.65
CA VAL A 60 -5.34 14.38 0.94
C VAL A 60 -6.56 15.29 0.92
N ARG A 61 -6.91 15.90 2.06
CA ARG A 61 -8.06 16.80 2.16
C ARG A 61 -7.89 18.03 1.28
N GLU A 62 -6.75 18.70 1.33
CA GLU A 62 -6.46 19.91 0.55
C GLU A 62 -6.52 19.61 -0.95
N LYS A 63 -5.85 18.55 -1.40
CA LYS A 63 -5.69 18.28 -2.84
C LYS A 63 -6.88 17.59 -3.49
N THR A 64 -7.80 17.04 -2.70
CA THR A 64 -8.90 16.22 -3.23
C THR A 64 -10.27 16.55 -2.64
N GLY A 65 -10.34 17.21 -1.49
CA GLY A 65 -11.57 17.36 -0.71
C GLY A 65 -11.98 16.11 0.10
N LEU A 66 -11.29 14.98 -0.08
CA LEU A 66 -11.62 13.72 0.57
C LEU A 66 -11.08 13.66 2.01
N ILE A 67 -11.84 12.99 2.87
CA ILE A 67 -11.47 12.73 4.26
C ILE A 67 -11.11 11.26 4.40
N VAL A 68 -9.88 11.00 4.84
CA VAL A 68 -9.32 9.68 5.05
C VAL A 68 -8.98 9.46 6.53
N ASP A 69 -9.05 8.19 6.97
CA ASP A 69 -8.65 7.79 8.32
C ASP A 69 -7.19 7.30 8.32
N VAL A 70 -6.89 6.16 8.96
CA VAL A 70 -5.55 5.55 8.93
C VAL A 70 -5.40 4.72 7.64
N PRO A 71 -4.28 4.84 6.90
CA PRO A 71 -4.06 4.04 5.70
C PRO A 71 -4.02 2.54 5.98
N GLU A 72 -4.55 1.71 5.07
CA GLU A 72 -4.59 0.26 5.28
C GLU A 72 -3.23 -0.41 5.04
N ARG A 73 -2.36 0.17 4.19
CA ARG A 73 -1.04 -0.38 3.89
C ARG A 73 -0.05 0.65 3.39
N LEU A 74 1.22 0.36 3.60
CA LEU A 74 2.35 1.01 2.93
C LEU A 74 2.51 0.41 1.51
N VAL A 75 2.50 1.26 0.49
CA VAL A 75 2.74 0.88 -0.90
C VAL A 75 4.24 0.80 -1.16
N TYR A 76 4.98 1.85 -0.83
CA TYR A 76 6.44 1.85 -0.86
C TYR A 76 7.00 3.02 -0.04
N VAL A 77 8.30 2.95 0.23
CA VAL A 77 9.11 4.11 0.65
C VAL A 77 10.13 4.37 -0.45
N ALA A 78 10.33 5.62 -0.83
CA ALA A 78 11.45 6.00 -1.69
C ALA A 78 12.32 7.01 -0.96
N HIS A 79 13.63 6.79 -0.96
CA HIS A 79 14.61 7.71 -0.40
C HIS A 79 15.50 8.22 -1.53
N VAL A 80 15.73 9.52 -1.56
CA VAL A 80 16.63 10.15 -2.53
C VAL A 80 17.63 11.03 -1.80
N ASP A 81 18.90 10.82 -2.15
CA ASP A 81 20.02 11.61 -1.68
C ASP A 81 20.36 12.71 -2.70
N ASN A 82 20.07 13.98 -2.39
CA ASN A 82 20.39 15.14 -3.23
C ASN A 82 21.46 16.05 -2.61
N ARG A 83 22.49 15.44 -2.01
CA ARG A 83 23.64 16.19 -1.46
C ARG A 83 24.74 16.48 -2.47
N ASP A 84 24.45 16.35 -3.77
CA ASP A 84 25.39 16.67 -4.85
C ASP A 84 25.59 18.19 -4.98
N GLU A 85 26.84 18.62 -5.13
CA GLU A 85 27.25 20.02 -5.31
C GLU A 85 26.98 20.53 -6.74
N ASP A 86 26.49 19.70 -7.65
CA ASP A 86 26.18 20.10 -9.03
C ASP A 86 24.66 20.21 -9.32
N ALA A 87 23.79 20.08 -8.32
CA ALA A 87 22.34 20.20 -8.53
C ALA A 87 21.93 21.66 -8.79
N HIS A 88 21.30 21.92 -9.95
CA HIS A 88 21.03 23.27 -10.47
C HIS A 88 19.57 23.73 -10.45
N SER A 89 18.60 22.91 -10.00
CA SER A 89 17.18 23.33 -10.03
C SER A 89 16.61 23.56 -8.64
N ALA A 90 16.03 24.75 -8.43
CA ALA A 90 15.29 25.13 -7.23
C ALA A 90 13.90 24.48 -7.14
N SER A 91 13.42 23.87 -8.22
CA SER A 91 12.05 23.35 -8.34
C SER A 91 11.89 21.86 -8.14
N GLU A 92 12.99 21.10 -8.20
CA GLU A 92 12.94 19.66 -8.06
C GLU A 92 13.03 19.28 -6.59
N LEU A 93 12.02 18.58 -6.07
CA LEU A 93 12.09 17.99 -4.75
C LEU A 93 12.95 16.72 -4.77
N PRO A 94 13.81 16.50 -3.76
CA PRO A 94 14.21 17.47 -2.73
C PRO A 94 15.14 18.55 -3.28
N ALA A 95 15.17 19.72 -2.62
CA ALA A 95 16.07 20.81 -2.99
C ALA A 95 17.55 20.42 -2.83
N ARG A 96 18.46 21.25 -3.33
CA ARG A 96 19.91 21.03 -3.26
C ARG A 96 20.39 20.90 -1.80
N GLN A 97 21.28 19.93 -1.54
CA GLN A 97 21.80 19.59 -0.20
C GLN A 97 20.80 18.92 0.76
N ASP A 98 19.64 18.53 0.25
CA ASP A 98 18.59 17.89 1.04
C ASP A 98 18.51 16.38 0.81
N LEU A 99 17.94 15.70 1.79
CA LEU A 99 17.54 14.30 1.74
C LEU A 99 16.02 14.26 1.76
N ALA A 100 15.39 13.48 0.88
CA ALA A 100 13.95 13.25 0.93
C ALA A 100 13.60 11.79 1.15
N THR A 101 12.56 11.57 1.95
CA THR A 101 11.91 10.27 2.10
C THR A 101 10.42 10.42 1.78
N PHE A 102 9.99 9.72 0.72
CA PHE A 102 8.62 9.63 0.27
C PHE A 102 7.96 8.40 0.88
N PHE A 103 6.87 8.61 1.62
CA PHE A 103 6.01 7.56 2.15
C PHE A 103 4.72 7.52 1.35
N VAL A 104 4.48 6.40 0.67
CA VAL A 104 3.27 6.23 -0.14
C VAL A 104 2.38 5.18 0.47
N PHE A 105 1.16 5.58 0.82
CA PHE A 105 0.18 4.72 1.48
C PHE A 105 -1.05 4.49 0.60
N GLU A 106 -1.70 3.35 0.78
CA GLU A 106 -2.98 3.07 0.14
C GLU A 106 -4.15 3.31 1.11
N VAL A 107 -5.20 3.93 0.58
CA VAL A 107 -6.48 4.16 1.25
C VAL A 107 -7.63 3.66 0.39
N THR A 108 -8.48 2.80 0.95
CA THR A 108 -9.71 2.32 0.29
C THR A 108 -10.99 2.87 0.93
N LYS A 109 -10.88 3.39 2.15
CA LYS A 109 -11.99 4.01 2.89
C LYS A 109 -11.79 5.51 3.00
N PHE A 110 -12.72 6.25 2.43
CA PHE A 110 -12.75 7.71 2.47
C PHE A 110 -14.19 8.22 2.49
N ARG A 111 -14.36 9.49 2.86
CA ARG A 111 -15.64 10.22 2.90
C ARG A 111 -15.48 11.56 2.16
N GLY A 112 -16.60 12.17 1.77
CA GLY A 112 -16.62 13.47 1.09
C GLY A 112 -16.80 13.34 -0.42
N GLU A 113 -16.79 14.49 -1.09
CA GLU A 113 -16.88 14.62 -2.54
C GLU A 113 -15.56 15.15 -3.10
N LEU A 114 -15.28 14.84 -4.36
CA LEU A 114 -14.06 15.29 -5.02
C LEU A 114 -14.17 16.79 -5.28
N SER A 115 -13.49 17.57 -4.44
CA SER A 115 -13.50 19.03 -4.47
C SER A 115 -12.16 19.53 -3.93
N PRO A 116 -11.12 19.59 -4.78
CA PRO A 116 -9.83 20.13 -4.39
C PRO A 116 -9.97 21.54 -3.80
N ALA A 117 -9.42 21.72 -2.61
CA ALA A 117 -9.36 22.98 -1.87
C ALA A 117 -7.88 23.32 -1.64
N ASP A 118 -7.18 23.50 -2.76
CA ASP A 118 -5.73 23.61 -2.85
C ASP A 118 -5.25 25.03 -2.45
N PRO A 119 -4.60 25.22 -1.29
CA PRO A 119 -4.25 26.54 -0.79
C PRO A 119 -3.22 27.28 -1.65
N ASP A 120 -2.36 26.54 -2.34
CA ASP A 120 -1.31 27.03 -3.24
C ASP A 120 -1.75 27.11 -4.71
N HIS A 121 -2.97 26.67 -5.03
CA HIS A 121 -3.62 26.79 -6.35
C HIS A 121 -2.84 26.13 -7.51
N PHE A 122 -2.06 25.09 -7.24
CA PHE A 122 -1.37 24.29 -8.26
C PHE A 122 -2.20 23.12 -8.79
N ILE A 123 -3.27 22.71 -8.12
CA ILE A 123 -4.15 21.63 -8.56
C ILE A 123 -5.12 22.15 -9.63
N LEU A 124 -5.02 21.57 -10.81
CA LEU A 124 -5.83 21.93 -11.98
C LEU A 124 -7.04 21.01 -12.16
N ASP A 125 -6.89 19.74 -11.79
CA ASP A 125 -7.93 18.72 -11.95
C ASP A 125 -7.72 17.57 -10.96
N ALA A 126 -8.77 16.79 -10.71
CA ALA A 126 -8.70 15.55 -9.95
C ALA A 126 -9.68 14.54 -10.55
N ALA A 127 -9.24 13.29 -10.74
CA ALA A 127 -10.06 12.29 -11.40
C ALA A 127 -9.77 10.86 -10.91
N PHE A 128 -10.84 10.10 -10.73
CA PHE A 128 -10.76 8.64 -10.58
C PHE A 128 -10.58 8.00 -11.96
N LEU A 129 -9.42 7.38 -12.15
CA LEU A 129 -9.00 6.76 -13.41
C LEU A 129 -8.94 5.25 -13.26
N THR A 130 -9.14 4.52 -14.36
CA THR A 130 -8.85 3.07 -14.35
C THR A 130 -7.37 2.83 -14.05
N ARG A 131 -7.01 1.68 -13.46
CA ARG A 131 -5.62 1.30 -13.21
C ARG A 131 -4.71 1.49 -14.43
N SER A 132 -5.16 1.04 -15.60
CA SER A 132 -4.39 1.18 -16.85
C SER A 132 -4.14 2.65 -17.20
N LYS A 133 -5.17 3.49 -17.13
CA LYS A 133 -5.04 4.92 -17.45
C LYS A 133 -4.19 5.65 -16.41
N ALA A 134 -4.31 5.31 -15.13
CA ALA A 134 -3.47 5.86 -14.08
C ALA A 134 -1.98 5.52 -14.32
N ILE A 135 -1.66 4.27 -14.69
CA ILE A 135 -0.29 3.87 -15.04
C ILE A 135 0.23 4.63 -16.26
N GLU A 136 -0.59 4.81 -17.30
CA GLU A 136 -0.24 5.62 -18.47
C GLU A 136 0.17 7.03 -18.07
N ARG A 137 -0.63 7.69 -17.24
CA ARG A 137 -0.35 9.05 -16.72
C ARG A 137 0.92 9.10 -15.86
N LEU A 138 1.05 8.17 -14.92
CA LEU A 138 2.19 8.14 -13.99
C LEU A 138 3.53 7.87 -14.70
N ARG A 139 3.52 7.20 -15.85
CA ARG A 139 4.73 7.00 -16.69
C ARG A 139 5.27 8.29 -17.30
N GLU A 140 4.45 9.33 -17.39
CA GLU A 140 4.83 10.65 -17.92
C GLU A 140 5.58 11.50 -16.89
N LEU A 141 5.63 11.08 -15.62
CA LEU A 141 6.31 11.83 -14.57
C LEU A 141 7.81 11.98 -14.84
N PRO A 142 8.35 13.22 -14.80
CA PRO A 142 9.78 13.46 -15.03
C PRO A 142 10.67 12.81 -13.97
N SER A 143 10.29 12.94 -12.68
CA SER A 143 11.07 12.37 -11.58
C SER A 143 10.95 10.85 -11.56
N ARG A 144 12.10 10.17 -11.63
CA ARG A 144 12.19 8.72 -11.53
C ARG A 144 11.76 8.22 -10.15
N VAL A 145 12.08 8.98 -9.10
CA VAL A 145 11.73 8.68 -7.70
C VAL A 145 10.22 8.59 -7.51
N LEU A 146 9.46 9.45 -8.18
CA LEU A 146 8.00 9.43 -8.14
C LEU A 146 7.40 8.40 -9.11
N ARG A 147 8.05 8.18 -10.26
CA ARG A 147 7.53 7.37 -11.35
C ARG A 147 7.72 5.86 -11.18
N GLU A 148 8.95 5.41 -11.01
CA GLU A 148 9.29 3.99 -11.11
C GLU A 148 8.64 3.16 -9.99
N PRO A 149 8.71 3.58 -8.70
CA PRO A 149 8.17 2.77 -7.61
C PRO A 149 6.65 2.58 -7.73
N ILE A 150 5.92 3.65 -8.05
CA ILE A 150 4.45 3.56 -8.16
C ILE A 150 4.03 2.76 -9.40
N VAL A 151 4.70 2.94 -10.55
CA VAL A 151 4.37 2.19 -11.77
C VAL A 151 4.61 0.70 -11.56
N GLU A 152 5.74 0.31 -10.97
CA GLU A 152 6.04 -1.10 -10.70
C GLU A 152 5.13 -1.70 -9.62
N ALA A 153 4.84 -0.95 -8.54
CA ALA A 153 3.89 -1.39 -7.52
C ALA A 153 2.48 -1.56 -8.12
N LEU A 154 2.05 -0.63 -8.98
CA LEU A 154 0.77 -0.71 -9.67
C LEU A 154 0.72 -1.79 -10.74
N ASN A 155 1.83 -2.25 -11.31
CA ASN A 155 1.84 -3.42 -12.21
C ASN A 155 1.85 -4.74 -11.43
N GLY A 156 2.37 -4.72 -10.19
CA GLY A 156 2.66 -5.93 -9.41
C GLY A 156 4.08 -6.45 -9.62
N ASP A 157 4.94 -5.68 -10.27
CA ASP A 157 6.36 -6.01 -10.54
C ASP A 157 7.25 -5.77 -9.29
N ALA A 158 6.75 -4.94 -8.35
CA ALA A 158 7.37 -4.67 -7.07
C ALA A 158 6.45 -5.09 -5.90
N PRO A 159 6.97 -5.81 -4.88
CA PRO A 159 6.21 -6.07 -3.67
C PRO A 159 5.82 -4.76 -2.96
N LEU A 160 4.59 -4.72 -2.42
CA LEU A 160 4.17 -3.59 -1.57
C LEU A 160 5.04 -3.51 -0.32
N GLY A 161 5.29 -2.29 0.13
CA GLY A 161 6.18 -1.99 1.27
C GLY A 161 7.66 -1.99 0.91
N SER A 162 8.04 -2.12 -0.36
CA SER A 162 9.44 -2.05 -0.78
C SER A 162 10.05 -0.68 -0.51
N VAL A 163 11.35 -0.66 -0.20
CA VAL A 163 12.15 0.57 -0.08
C VAL A 163 12.97 0.75 -1.35
N TRP A 164 12.92 1.96 -1.91
CA TRP A 164 13.63 2.34 -3.13
C TRP A 164 14.67 3.39 -2.80
N LEU A 165 15.88 3.21 -3.32
CA LEU A 165 17.01 4.09 -3.04
C LEU A 165 17.47 4.76 -4.33
N TYR A 166 17.54 6.08 -4.29
CA TYR A 166 18.02 6.92 -5.37
C TYR A 166 19.13 7.84 -4.89
N GLN A 167 20.02 8.22 -5.79
CA GLN A 167 21.00 9.27 -5.58
C GLN A 167 20.90 10.26 -6.74
N ARG A 168 20.71 11.55 -6.45
CA ARG A 168 20.73 12.56 -7.49
C ARG A 168 22.17 12.88 -7.84
N ARG A 169 22.50 12.80 -9.14
CA ARG A 169 23.79 13.16 -9.70
C ARG A 169 23.62 13.99 -10.96
N SER A 170 24.26 15.15 -11.02
CA SER A 170 24.24 16.04 -12.21
C SER A 170 22.82 16.29 -12.77
N GLY A 171 21.82 16.44 -11.88
CA GLY A 171 20.42 16.67 -12.26
C GLY A 171 19.63 15.42 -12.69
N SER A 172 20.16 14.21 -12.48
CA SER A 172 19.45 12.95 -12.76
C SER A 172 19.31 12.12 -11.48
N ASP A 173 18.13 11.54 -11.25
CA ASP A 173 17.87 10.59 -10.17
C ASP A 173 18.43 9.20 -10.54
N GLU A 174 19.63 8.85 -10.09
CA GLU A 174 20.24 7.52 -10.29
C GLU A 174 19.60 6.49 -9.37
N PHE A 175 19.15 5.35 -9.91
CA PHE A 175 18.59 4.25 -9.12
C PHE A 175 19.71 3.41 -8.53
N ILE A 176 19.78 3.34 -7.20
CA ILE A 176 20.82 2.61 -6.47
C ILE A 176 20.37 1.18 -6.18
N GLY A 177 19.10 1.00 -5.81
CA GLY A 177 18.57 -0.33 -5.53
C GLY A 177 17.20 -0.33 -4.87
N ARG A 178 16.62 -1.54 -4.80
CA ARG A 178 15.34 -1.81 -4.15
C ARG A 178 15.49 -2.89 -3.10
N ILE A 179 15.01 -2.61 -1.89
CA ILE A 179 14.91 -3.56 -0.80
C ILE A 179 13.45 -4.03 -0.74
N PRO A 180 13.14 -5.30 -1.08
CA PRO A 180 11.77 -5.79 -1.06
C PRO A 180 11.25 -5.92 0.37
N ALA A 181 9.96 -5.66 0.59
CA ALA A 181 9.33 -5.99 1.86
C ALA A 181 9.35 -7.51 2.09
N ILE A 182 9.64 -7.91 3.33
CA ILE A 182 9.46 -9.30 3.74
C ILE A 182 7.95 -9.59 3.72
N SER A 183 7.48 -10.36 2.74
CA SER A 183 6.13 -10.92 2.80
C SER A 183 6.12 -12.03 3.84
N HIS A 184 5.80 -11.70 5.08
CA HIS A 184 5.25 -12.71 5.98
C HIS A 184 3.92 -13.16 5.37
N ARG A 185 3.92 -14.38 4.82
CA ARG A 185 2.67 -15.10 4.60
C ARG A 185 2.07 -15.25 6.00
N VAL A 186 1.14 -14.37 6.38
CA VAL A 186 0.27 -14.64 7.51
C VAL A 186 -0.49 -15.88 7.07
N ASN A 187 -0.03 -17.04 7.50
CA ASN A 187 -0.87 -18.21 7.52
C ASN A 187 -2.02 -17.80 8.42
N ASN A 188 -3.13 -17.39 7.80
CA ASN A 188 -4.42 -17.45 8.45
C ASN A 188 -4.57 -18.91 8.85
N VAL A 189 -4.12 -19.23 10.07
CA VAL A 189 -4.72 -20.31 10.82
C VAL A 189 -6.17 -19.87 10.88
N GLN A 190 -6.98 -20.38 9.95
CA GLN A 190 -8.42 -20.27 10.07
C GLN A 190 -8.69 -20.75 11.48
N LYS A 191 -9.07 -19.84 12.38
CA LYS A 191 -9.68 -20.23 13.64
C LYS A 191 -10.87 -21.05 13.20
N GLN A 192 -10.72 -22.37 13.24
CA GLN A 192 -11.80 -23.28 12.91
C GLN A 192 -12.97 -22.84 13.76
N ASP A 193 -14.10 -22.55 13.11
CA ASP A 193 -15.30 -22.15 13.83
C ASP A 193 -15.59 -23.25 14.86
N PRO A 194 -15.65 -22.94 16.17
CA PRO A 194 -15.94 -23.93 17.20
C PRO A 194 -17.26 -24.69 16.93
N ARG A 195 -18.18 -24.13 16.13
CA ARG A 195 -19.37 -24.83 15.64
C ARG A 195 -19.02 -25.96 14.65
N GLN A 196 -18.12 -25.71 13.69
CA GLN A 196 -17.67 -26.73 12.73
C GLN A 196 -16.89 -27.86 13.41
N LEU A 197 -16.12 -27.57 14.46
CA LEU A 197 -15.46 -28.58 15.28
C LEU A 197 -16.47 -29.48 16.00
N ARG A 198 -17.55 -28.88 16.52
CA ARG A 198 -18.63 -29.60 17.22
C ARG A 198 -19.45 -30.48 16.26
N GLU A 199 -19.75 -29.99 15.06
CA GLU A 199 -20.44 -30.76 14.01
C GLU A 199 -19.61 -31.95 13.52
N ARG A 200 -18.30 -31.76 13.29
CA ARG A 200 -17.37 -32.85 12.95
C ARG A 200 -17.28 -33.90 14.05
N GLY A 201 -17.23 -33.47 15.31
CA GLY A 201 -17.26 -34.37 16.47
C GLY A 201 -18.55 -35.19 16.54
N LEU A 202 -19.71 -34.57 16.29
CA LEU A 202 -21.00 -35.24 16.30
C LEU A 202 -21.15 -36.26 15.15
N LEU A 203 -20.65 -35.92 13.95
CA LEU A 203 -20.63 -36.82 12.80
C LEU A 203 -19.75 -38.05 13.05
N LEU A 204 -18.53 -37.87 13.59
CA LEU A 204 -17.63 -38.97 13.91
C LEU A 204 -18.21 -39.89 15.00
N LEU A 205 -18.83 -39.32 16.03
CA LEU A 205 -19.51 -40.09 17.06
C LEU A 205 -20.69 -40.88 16.49
N GLY A 206 -21.47 -40.27 15.59
CA GLY A 206 -22.57 -40.95 14.87
C GLY A 206 -22.08 -42.12 14.03
N CYS A 207 -21.00 -41.94 13.26
CA CYS A 207 -20.39 -43.01 12.48
C CYS A 207 -19.88 -44.17 13.36
N LEU A 208 -19.27 -43.86 14.52
CA LEU A 208 -18.78 -44.87 15.45
C LEU A 208 -19.94 -45.69 16.05
N VAL A 209 -21.02 -45.04 16.46
CA VAL A 209 -22.22 -45.72 16.99
C VAL A 209 -22.85 -46.62 15.92
N ALA A 210 -22.97 -46.14 14.68
CA ALA A 210 -23.49 -46.95 13.58
C ALA A 210 -22.59 -48.18 13.30
N ALA A 211 -21.27 -48.02 13.31
CA ALA A 211 -20.34 -49.13 13.11
C ALA A 211 -20.44 -50.18 14.22
N LEU A 212 -20.58 -49.75 15.48
CA LEU A 212 -20.76 -50.66 16.62
C LEU A 212 -22.10 -51.40 16.57
N LEU A 213 -23.18 -50.75 16.14
CA LEU A 213 -24.48 -51.40 15.94
C LEU A 213 -24.41 -52.46 14.84
N VAL A 214 -23.79 -52.15 13.70
CA VAL A 214 -23.60 -53.11 12.61
C VAL A 214 -22.75 -54.30 13.07
N LEU A 215 -21.65 -54.04 13.79
CA LEU A 215 -20.80 -55.10 14.32
C LEU A 215 -21.57 -55.98 15.32
N GLY A 216 -22.39 -55.38 16.18
CA GLY A 216 -23.27 -56.11 17.10
C GLY A 216 -24.27 -57.00 16.38
N ILE A 217 -24.95 -56.49 15.36
CA ILE A 217 -25.91 -57.25 14.54
C ILE A 217 -25.21 -58.42 13.84
N VAL A 218 -24.03 -58.18 13.25
CA VAL A 218 -23.23 -59.23 12.59
C VAL A 218 -22.81 -60.30 13.60
N LEU A 219 -22.35 -59.91 14.79
CA LEU A 219 -21.93 -60.84 15.84
C LEU A 219 -23.11 -61.69 16.33
N VAL A 220 -24.28 -61.08 16.56
CA VAL A 220 -25.50 -61.81 16.93
C VAL A 220 -25.91 -62.78 15.83
N GLY A 221 -25.84 -62.36 14.56
CA GLY A 221 -26.11 -63.24 13.42
C GLY A 221 -25.16 -64.43 13.32
N ILE A 222 -23.85 -64.22 13.56
CA ILE A 222 -22.84 -65.29 13.61
C ILE A 222 -23.12 -66.26 14.77
N ILE A 223 -23.43 -65.74 15.96
CA ILE A 223 -23.73 -66.56 17.14
C ILE A 223 -25.01 -67.39 16.92
N ALA A 224 -26.07 -66.78 16.37
CA ALA A 224 -27.32 -67.47 16.06
C ALA A 224 -27.13 -68.56 14.99
N ALA A 225 -26.29 -68.32 13.98
CA ALA A 225 -25.95 -69.31 12.97
C ALA A 225 -25.07 -70.45 13.52
N ALA A 226 -24.20 -70.17 14.49
CA ALA A 226 -23.35 -71.18 15.15
C ALA A 226 -24.10 -72.01 16.20
N HIS A 227 -25.19 -71.48 16.78
CA HIS A 227 -25.97 -72.12 17.83
C HIS A 227 -27.49 -72.07 17.57
N PRO A 228 -28.00 -72.83 16.58
CA PRO A 228 -29.40 -72.79 16.15
C PRO A 228 -30.42 -73.35 17.16
N HIS A 229 -29.98 -73.81 18.34
CA HIS A 229 -30.83 -74.40 19.38
C HIS A 229 -31.07 -73.48 20.58
N LEU A 230 -30.52 -72.26 20.57
CA LEU A 230 -30.51 -71.32 21.70
C LEU A 230 -31.38 -70.06 21.47
N PHE A 231 -32.13 -70.00 20.36
CA PHE A 231 -33.08 -68.93 20.04
C PHE A 231 -34.38 -69.51 19.50
#